data_AF-D3B6N2-F1
#
_entry.id   AF-D3B6N2-F1
#
_cell.length_a   1.000
_cell.length_b   1.000
_cell.length_c   1.000
_cell.angle_alpha   90.00
_cell.angle_beta   90.00
_cell.angle_gamma   90.00
#
_symmetry.space_group_name_H-M   'P 1'
#
loop_
_entity.id
_entity.type
_entity.pdbx_description
1 polymer ?
#
loop_
_entity_poly.entity_id
_entity_poly.type
_entity_poly.pdbx_seq_one_letter_code
_entity_poly.pdbx_strand_id
1 'polypeptide(L)'
;MSDGPKLRDAAKSGDEENVRKLAAGGPDVVNYRDKVGYTPLHMAAMFGHSTICQILLENGADKTILSSDNETAADVAKGLTISNMINNFKKN
;
A
#
# COMPACT_ATOMS: atom_id res chain seq x y z
N MET A 1 -5.79 -11.82 15.90
CA MET A 1 -4.77 -11.70 14.83
C MET A 1 -5.15 -10.50 14.01
N SER A 2 -4.30 -9.48 13.89
CA SER A 2 -4.60 -8.30 13.07
C SER A 2 -4.48 -8.66 11.59
N ASP A 3 -5.35 -8.10 10.75
CA ASP A 3 -5.35 -8.35 9.30
C ASP A 3 -4.31 -7.52 8.55
N GLY A 4 -3.68 -6.54 9.21
CA GLY A 4 -2.62 -5.68 8.65
C GLY A 4 -1.42 -6.44 8.05
N PRO A 5 -0.76 -7.35 8.81
CA PRO A 5 0.32 -8.18 8.28
C PRO A 5 -0.11 -9.01 7.05
N LYS A 6 -1.33 -9.57 7.08
CA LYS A 6 -1.86 -10.35 5.96
C LYS A 6 -2.10 -9.48 4.72
N LEU A 7 -2.66 -8.28 4.91
CA LEU A 7 -2.89 -7.35 3.81
C LEU A 7 -1.55 -6.91 3.19
N ARG A 8 -0.53 -6.65 4.01
CA ARG A 8 0.82 -6.35 3.52
C ARG A 8 1.40 -7.50 2.69
N ASP A 9 1.28 -8.73 3.16
CA ASP A 9 1.81 -9.91 2.45
C ASP A 9 1.05 -10.20 1.15
N ALA A 10 -0.27 -9.99 1.13
CA ALA A 10 -1.08 -10.02 -0.08
C ALA A 10 -0.67 -8.93 -1.07
N ALA A 11 -0.46 -7.71 -0.58
CA ALA A 11 0.00 -6.59 -1.40
C ALA A 11 1.40 -6.82 -2.00
N LYS A 12 2.31 -7.46 -1.24
CA LYS A 12 3.63 -7.85 -1.72
C LYS A 12 3.56 -8.91 -2.84
N SER A 13 2.73 -9.93 -2.65
CA SER A 13 2.63 -11.08 -3.55
C SER A 13 1.81 -10.81 -4.82
N GLY A 14 1.04 -9.74 -4.87
CA GLY A 14 0.14 -9.47 -6.00
C GLY A 14 -1.24 -10.12 -5.84
N ASP A 15 -1.61 -10.55 -4.63
CA ASP A 15 -2.88 -11.23 -4.36
C ASP A 15 -4.04 -10.21 -4.25
N GLU A 16 -4.54 -9.80 -5.41
CA GLU A 16 -5.63 -8.82 -5.51
C GLU A 16 -6.89 -9.26 -4.76
N GLU A 17 -7.22 -10.55 -4.74
CA GLU A 17 -8.42 -11.08 -4.08
C GLU A 17 -8.34 -10.86 -2.59
N ASN A 18 -7.23 -11.26 -1.96
CA ASN A 18 -7.05 -11.06 -0.51
C ASN A 18 -6.88 -9.58 -0.17
N VAL A 19 -6.24 -8.78 -1.03
CA VAL A 19 -6.20 -7.32 -0.83
C VAL A 19 -7.60 -6.73 -0.76
N ARG A 20 -8.49 -7.06 -1.70
CA ARG A 20 -9.88 -6.54 -1.68
C ARG A 20 -10.64 -6.95 -0.43
N LYS A 21 -10.48 -8.20 0.01
CA LYS A 21 -11.13 -8.71 1.23
C LYS A 21 -10.63 -8.02 2.49
N LEU A 22 -9.31 -7.85 2.61
CA LEU A 22 -8.66 -7.36 3.83
C LEU A 22 -8.66 -5.83 3.92
N ALA A 23 -8.62 -5.10 2.80
CA ALA A 23 -8.61 -3.63 2.80
C ALA A 23 -9.90 -3.01 3.38
N ALA A 24 -11.01 -3.76 3.40
CA ALA A 24 -12.25 -3.35 4.07
C ALA A 24 -12.15 -3.34 5.61
N GLY A 25 -11.05 -3.83 6.19
CA GLY A 25 -10.82 -3.88 7.63
C GLY A 25 -10.57 -2.54 8.33
N GLY A 26 -10.60 -1.43 7.57
CA GLY A 26 -10.47 -0.07 8.11
C GLY A 26 -9.04 0.48 8.12
N PRO A 27 -8.86 1.71 8.66
CA PRO A 27 -7.60 2.47 8.55
C PRO A 27 -6.40 1.74 9.16
N ASP A 28 -6.58 1.08 10.31
CA ASP A 28 -5.51 0.36 11.00
C ASP A 28 -4.98 -0.84 10.20
N VAL A 29 -5.80 -1.39 9.30
CA VAL A 29 -5.43 -2.50 8.43
C VAL A 29 -4.71 -1.99 7.19
N VAL A 30 -5.29 -1.02 6.47
CA VAL A 30 -4.70 -0.47 5.22
C VAL A 30 -3.43 0.34 5.47
N ASN A 31 -3.29 0.94 6.65
CA ASN A 31 -2.12 1.71 7.08
C ASN A 31 -1.25 0.95 8.09
N TYR A 32 -1.42 -0.37 8.20
CA TYR A 32 -0.54 -1.19 9.03
C TYR A 32 0.92 -0.94 8.65
N ARG A 33 1.78 -0.76 9.66
CA ARG A 33 3.22 -0.57 9.48
C ARG A 33 3.94 -1.76 10.08
N ASP A 34 4.88 -2.33 9.34
CA ASP A 34 5.78 -3.33 9.90
C ASP A 34 6.95 -2.70 10.67
N LYS A 35 7.92 -3.52 11.08
CA LYS A 35 9.07 -3.11 11.90
C LYS A 35 9.98 -2.08 11.21
N VAL A 36 9.92 -1.96 9.89
CA VAL A 36 10.68 -0.97 9.11
C VAL A 36 9.79 0.17 8.61
N GLY A 37 8.56 0.25 9.12
CA GLY A 37 7.61 1.31 8.78
C GLY A 37 6.91 1.11 7.44
N TYR A 38 7.10 -0.03 6.76
CA TYR A 38 6.47 -0.26 5.46
C TYR A 38 5.00 -0.61 5.61
N THR A 39 4.18 0.01 4.76
CA THR A 39 2.74 -0.23 4.66
C THR A 39 2.41 -1.21 3.53
N PRO A 40 1.17 -1.75 3.46
CA PRO A 40 0.72 -2.47 2.27
C PRO A 40 0.94 -1.69 0.97
N LEU A 41 0.77 -0.35 0.99
CA LEU A 41 0.99 0.48 -0.18
C LEU A 41 2.46 0.55 -0.60
N HIS A 42 3.42 0.57 0.35
CA HIS A 42 4.84 0.45 0.04
C HIS A 42 5.15 -0.86 -0.69
N MET A 43 4.61 -1.98 -0.20
CA MET A 43 4.84 -3.29 -0.82
C MET A 43 4.23 -3.36 -2.22
N ALA A 44 2.99 -2.90 -2.40
CA ALA A 44 2.36 -2.89 -3.72
C ALA A 44 3.18 -2.05 -4.72
N ALA A 45 3.63 -0.86 -4.30
CA ALA A 45 4.39 0.05 -5.14
C ALA A 45 5.76 -0.53 -5.51
N MET A 46 6.50 -1.05 -4.52
CA MET A 46 7.83 -1.64 -4.68
C MET A 46 7.83 -2.84 -5.62
N PHE A 47 6.80 -3.69 -5.57
CA PHE A 47 6.70 -4.87 -6.42
C PHE A 47 6.03 -4.61 -7.78
N GLY A 48 5.47 -3.41 -7.97
CA GLY A 48 4.91 -2.96 -9.25
C GLY A 48 3.44 -3.28 -9.45
N HIS A 49 2.70 -3.53 -8.38
CA HIS A 49 1.29 -3.93 -8.42
C HIS A 49 0.38 -2.70 -8.44
N SER A 50 0.30 -2.05 -9.61
CA SER A 50 -0.48 -0.82 -9.79
C SER A 50 -1.96 -0.97 -9.42
N THR A 51 -2.60 -2.09 -9.79
CA THR A 51 -3.99 -2.38 -9.41
C THR A 51 -4.17 -2.44 -7.89
N ILE A 52 -3.23 -3.06 -7.19
CA ILE A 52 -3.25 -3.13 -5.72
C ILE A 52 -3.02 -1.75 -5.11
N CYS A 53 -2.11 -0.94 -5.67
CA CYS A 53 -1.92 0.44 -5.22
C CYS A 53 -3.24 1.21 -5.28
N GLN A 54 -3.96 1.09 -6.39
CA GLN A 54 -5.26 1.73 -6.58
C GLN A 54 -6.29 1.26 -5.54
N ILE A 55 -6.43 -0.06 -5.33
CA ILE A 55 -7.37 -0.63 -4.34
C ILE A 55 -7.06 -0.10 -2.93
N LEU A 56 -5.79 -0.08 -2.54
CA LEU A 56 -5.37 0.40 -1.22
C LEU A 56 -5.68 1.89 -1.05
N LEU A 57 -5.38 2.71 -2.05
CA LEU A 57 -5.66 4.16 -2.04
C LEU A 57 -7.17 4.45 -1.95
N GLU A 58 -8.00 3.71 -2.70
CA GLU A 58 -9.47 3.81 -2.63
C GLU A 58 -10.00 3.50 -1.22
N ASN A 59 -9.38 2.52 -0.54
CA ASN A 59 -9.70 2.12 0.83
C ASN A 59 -9.05 3.02 1.90
N GLY A 60 -8.41 4.13 1.52
CA GLY A 60 -7.88 5.12 2.46
C GLY A 60 -6.46 4.83 2.96
N ALA A 61 -5.65 4.12 2.17
CA ALA A 61 -4.22 4.05 2.41
C ALA A 61 -3.59 5.46 2.33
N ASP A 62 -2.85 5.83 3.36
CA ASP A 62 -2.14 7.09 3.45
C ASP A 62 -0.80 7.00 2.72
N LYS A 63 -0.74 7.67 1.57
CA LYS A 63 0.44 7.75 0.71
C LYS A 63 1.58 8.59 1.28
N THR A 64 1.35 9.32 2.37
CA THR A 64 2.35 10.19 3.02
C THR A 64 3.11 9.50 4.15
N ILE A 65 2.71 8.28 4.53
CA ILE A 65 3.42 7.50 5.55
C ILE A 65 4.85 7.23 5.08
N LEU A 66 5.80 7.55 5.95
CA LEU A 66 7.22 7.30 5.73
C LEU A 66 7.67 6.00 6.36
N SER A 67 8.52 5.27 5.64
CA SER A 67 9.33 4.17 6.18
C SER A 67 10.38 4.66 7.18
N SER A 68 11.14 3.73 7.77
CA SER A 68 12.31 4.06 8.59
C SER A 68 13.41 4.82 7.82
N ASP A 69 13.43 4.73 6.49
CA ASP A 69 14.40 5.39 5.61
C ASP A 69 13.88 6.74 5.06
N ASN A 70 12.77 7.25 5.62
CA ASN A 70 12.07 8.47 5.16
C ASN A 70 11.55 8.38 3.72
N GLU A 71 11.20 7.19 3.26
CA GLU A 71 10.63 6.96 1.93
C GLU A 71 9.11 6.81 2.02
N THR A 72 8.38 7.44 1.11
CA THR A 72 6.96 7.14 0.87
C THR A 72 6.80 5.93 -0.05
N ALA A 73 5.57 5.43 -0.18
CA ALA A 73 5.27 4.38 -1.15
C ALA A 73 5.59 4.80 -2.61
N ALA A 74 5.50 6.10 -2.93
CA ALA A 74 5.85 6.60 -4.25
C ALA A 74 7.36 6.64 -4.49
N ASP A 75 8.17 6.83 -3.43
CA ASP A 75 9.64 6.86 -3.52
C ASP A 75 10.20 5.46 -3.79
N VAL A 76 9.63 4.42 -3.17
CA VAL A 76 10.03 3.01 -3.37
C VAL A 76 9.40 2.34 -4.59
N ALA A 77 8.57 3.07 -5.36
CA ALA A 77 7.77 2.49 -6.42
C ALA A 77 8.60 1.91 -7.59
N LYS A 78 8.13 0.82 -8.19
CA LYS A 78 8.72 0.19 -9.38
C LYS A 78 8.47 1.03 -10.65
N GLY A 79 9.16 2.15 -10.75
CA GLY A 79 9.14 3.06 -11.89
C GLY A 79 8.18 4.25 -11.74
N LEU A 80 8.39 5.23 -12.62
CA LEU A 80 7.72 6.54 -12.57
C LEU A 80 6.20 6.46 -12.71
N THR A 81 5.68 5.49 -13.45
CA THR A 81 4.23 5.35 -13.67
C THR A 81 3.49 5.13 -12.35
N ILE A 82 3.99 4.24 -11.49
CA ILE A 82 3.36 3.92 -10.20
C ILE A 82 3.60 5.05 -9.19
N SER A 83 4.82 5.60 -9.17
CA SER A 83 5.13 6.77 -8.33
C SER A 83 4.18 7.94 -8.61
N ASN A 84 4.00 8.28 -9.89
CA ASN A 84 3.09 9.33 -10.32
C ASN A 84 1.62 8.99 -10.04
N MET A 85 1.21 7.72 -10.21
CA MET A 85 -0.15 7.28 -9.87
C MET A 85 -0.45 7.54 -8.39
N ILE A 86 0.44 7.13 -7.49
CA ILE A 86 0.28 7.31 -6.04
C ILE A 86 0.24 8.81 -5.69
N ASN A 87 1.23 9.58 -6.17
CA ASN A 87 1.34 11.01 -5.87
C ASN A 87 0.13 11.82 -6.38
N ASN A 88 -0.39 11.47 -7.55
CA ASN A 88 -1.52 12.18 -8.16
C ASN A 88 -2.89 11.66 -7.74
N PHE A 89 -2.97 10.56 -6.98
CA PHE A 89 -4.23 10.01 -6.51
C PHE A 89 -5.00 11.05 -5.68
N LYS A 90 -6.27 11.29 -6.06
CA LYS A 90 -7.22 12.14 -5.36
C LYS A 90 -8.49 11.31 -5.12
N LYS A 91 -8.95 11.27 -3.88
CA LYS A 91 -10.23 10.67 -3.53
C LYS A 91 -11.32 11.67 -3.91
N ASN A 92 -12.20 11.30 -4.84
CA ASN A 92 -13.37 12.08 -5.25
C ASN A 92 -14.41 12.14 -4.14
#